data_AF-A0A1C6IL70-F1
#
_entry.id   AF-A0A1C6IL70-F1
#
_cell.length_a   1.000
_cell.length_b   1.000
_cell.length_c   1.000
_cell.angle_alpha   90.00
_cell.angle_beta   90.00
_cell.angle_gamma   90.00
#
_symmetry.space_group_name_H-M   'P 1'
#
loop_
_entity.id
_entity.type
_entity.pdbx_description
1 polymer ?
#
loop_
_entity_poly.entity_id
_entity_poly.type
_entity_poly.pdbx_seq_one_letter_code
_entity_poly.pdbx_strand_id
1 'polypeptide(L)'
;MKSTFEKMGGTYTLGADGIYYPNLVSTDEEPHYGKYGMMRKTYLKEHRPAMYSLYMLEDRLTEHLNTVDDEAQERMDILVR
;
A
#
# COMPACT_ATOMS: atom_id res chain seq x y z
N MET A 1 16.45 29.19 -4.32
CA MET A 1 15.53 28.49 -5.25
C MET A 1 15.20 27.15 -4.62
N LYS A 2 13.92 26.75 -4.54
CA LYS A 2 13.52 25.45 -3.95
C LYS A 2 13.73 24.29 -4.92
N SER A 3 14.13 23.14 -4.41
CA SER A 3 14.32 21.90 -5.20
C SER A 3 12.98 21.34 -5.69
N THR A 4 13.02 20.41 -6.66
CA THR A 4 11.83 19.70 -7.14
C THR A 4 11.16 18.89 -6.04
N PHE A 5 11.93 18.29 -5.14
CA PHE A 5 11.42 17.52 -4.01
C PHE A 5 10.69 18.40 -3.00
N GLU A 6 11.26 19.58 -2.67
CA GLU A 6 10.59 20.56 -1.80
C GLU A 6 9.29 21.10 -2.40
N LYS A 7 9.22 21.23 -3.73
CA LYS A 7 7.98 21.64 -4.42
C LYS A 7 6.89 20.58 -4.34
N MET A 8 7.25 19.30 -4.20
CA MET A 8 6.31 18.18 -4.01
C MET A 8 5.98 17.93 -2.53
N GLY A 9 6.42 18.80 -1.61
CA GLY A 9 6.15 18.67 -0.17
C GLY A 9 7.18 17.86 0.62
N GLY A 10 8.23 17.35 -0.04
CA GLY A 10 9.35 16.70 0.63
C GLY A 10 10.16 17.67 1.50
N THR A 11 10.78 17.17 2.57
CA THR A 11 11.63 17.98 3.46
C THR A 11 13.00 17.33 3.63
N TYR A 12 14.00 18.08 4.08
CA TYR A 12 15.35 17.57 4.30
C TYR A 12 15.76 17.74 5.77
N THR A 13 16.64 16.86 6.24
CA THR A 13 17.34 16.97 7.54
C THR A 13 18.84 17.12 7.28
N LEU A 14 19.48 18.07 7.97
CA LEU A 14 20.92 18.27 7.90
C LEU A 14 21.63 17.21 8.73
N GLY A 15 22.44 16.39 8.07
CA GLY A 15 23.30 15.40 8.71
C GLY A 15 24.49 16.03 9.43
N ALA A 16 25.07 15.27 10.36
CA ALA A 16 26.27 15.69 11.11
C ALA A 16 27.53 15.84 10.22
N ASP A 17 27.50 15.26 9.03
CA ASP A 17 28.48 15.38 7.96
C ASP A 17 28.31 16.65 7.11
N GLY A 18 27.29 17.47 7.41
CA GLY A 18 26.98 18.69 6.66
C GLY A 18 26.19 18.45 5.37
N ILE A 19 25.68 17.24 5.14
CA ILE A 19 24.90 16.88 3.95
C ILE A 19 23.41 16.87 4.27
N TYR A 20 22.56 17.36 3.35
CA TYR A 20 21.11 17.29 3.50
C TYR A 20 20.56 15.96 2.98
N TYR A 21 19.88 15.22 3.87
CA TYR A 21 19.20 13.96 3.56
C TYR A 21 17.70 14.16 3.42
N PRO A 22 17.04 13.58 2.41
CA PRO A 22 15.60 13.70 2.26
C PRO A 22 14.88 12.93 3.39
N ASN A 23 13.88 13.55 3.98
CA ASN A 23 12.95 12.91 4.91
C ASN A 23 11.94 12.11 4.09
N LEU A 24 12.16 10.79 4.04
CA LEU A 24 11.27 9.86 3.37
C LEU A 24 10.17 9.44 4.35
N VAL A 25 8.92 9.61 3.93
CA VAL A 25 7.74 9.11 4.65
C VAL A 25 7.07 8.11 3.73
N SER A 26 6.78 6.92 4.24
CA SER A 26 6.00 5.94 3.49
C SER A 26 4.55 6.43 3.37
N THR A 27 4.01 6.38 2.16
CA THR A 27 2.59 6.65 1.88
C THR A 27 1.78 5.37 1.75
N ASP A 28 2.45 4.24 1.91
CA ASP A 28 1.91 2.90 1.73
C ASP A 28 0.77 2.68 2.74
N GLU A 29 -0.31 2.07 2.26
CA GLU A 29 -1.44 1.74 3.13
C GLU A 29 -1.05 0.62 4.11
N GLU A 30 -1.44 0.77 5.38
CA GLU A 30 -1.15 -0.23 6.39
C GLU A 30 -2.05 -1.46 6.17
N PRO A 31 -1.50 -2.69 6.17
CA PRO A 31 -2.29 -3.89 5.90
C PRO A 31 -3.19 -4.24 7.09
N HIS A 32 -4.50 -4.22 6.87
CA HIS A 32 -5.51 -4.71 7.82
C HIS A 32 -6.35 -5.88 7.30
N TYR A 33 -6.14 -6.29 6.06
CA TYR A 33 -6.84 -7.43 5.46
C TYR A 33 -6.64 -8.75 6.24
N GLY A 34 -7.75 -9.42 6.55
CA GLY A 34 -7.79 -10.71 7.20
C GLY A 34 -7.88 -11.90 6.24
N LYS A 35 -8.81 -12.82 6.53
CA LYS A 35 -8.96 -14.11 5.84
C LYS A 35 -9.24 -13.94 4.35
N TYR A 36 -10.17 -13.07 3.98
CA TYR A 36 -10.64 -12.92 2.60
C TYR A 36 -9.61 -12.20 1.74
N GLY A 37 -8.92 -11.21 2.29
CA GLY A 37 -7.77 -10.58 1.64
C GLY A 37 -6.64 -11.58 1.42
N MET A 38 -6.31 -12.43 2.41
CA MET A 38 -5.29 -13.45 2.22
C MET A 38 -5.67 -14.48 1.14
N MET A 39 -6.95 -14.89 1.07
CA MET A 39 -7.45 -15.72 -0.02
C MET A 39 -7.29 -15.04 -1.38
N ARG A 40 -7.60 -13.75 -1.48
CA ARG A 40 -7.42 -12.96 -2.72
C ARG A 40 -5.95 -12.87 -3.11
N LYS A 41 -5.05 -12.66 -2.15
CA LYS A 41 -3.60 -12.60 -2.37
C LYS A 41 -3.08 -13.91 -2.96
N THR A 42 -3.45 -15.05 -2.38
CA THR A 42 -3.07 -16.37 -2.91
C THR A 42 -3.61 -16.58 -4.32
N TYR A 43 -4.88 -16.27 -4.56
CA TYR A 43 -5.47 -16.36 -5.89
C TYR A 43 -4.73 -15.50 -6.93
N LEU A 44 -4.38 -14.25 -6.57
CA LEU A 44 -3.63 -13.35 -7.45
C LEU A 44 -2.26 -13.94 -7.79
N LYS A 45 -1.54 -14.48 -6.82
CA LYS A 45 -0.23 -15.10 -7.05
C LYS A 45 -0.30 -16.34 -7.94
N GLU A 46 -1.24 -17.24 -7.67
CA GLU A 46 -1.29 -18.55 -8.32
C GLU A 46 -1.95 -18.50 -9.70
N HIS A 47 -2.96 -17.64 -9.87
CA HIS A 47 -3.80 -17.65 -11.07
C HIS A 47 -3.76 -16.36 -11.87
N ARG A 48 -3.29 -15.24 -11.30
CA ARG A 48 -3.19 -13.93 -11.98
C ARG A 48 -1.84 -13.24 -11.71
N PRO A 49 -0.70 -13.91 -11.93
CA PRO A 49 0.62 -13.41 -11.52
C PRO A 49 0.96 -12.04 -12.12
N ALA A 50 0.53 -11.75 -13.36
CA ALA A 50 0.71 -10.43 -13.97
C ALA A 50 0.00 -9.31 -13.19
N MET A 51 -1.23 -9.55 -12.72
CA MET A 51 -1.97 -8.58 -11.90
C MET A 51 -1.37 -8.43 -10.51
N TYR A 52 -0.93 -9.54 -9.92
CA TYR A 52 -0.22 -9.51 -8.64
C TYR A 52 1.03 -8.63 -8.72
N SER A 53 1.86 -8.84 -9.74
CA SER A 53 3.05 -8.04 -9.98
C SER A 53 2.72 -6.58 -10.27
N LEU A 54 1.68 -6.31 -11.07
CA LEU A 54 1.24 -4.94 -11.35
C LEU A 54 0.86 -4.21 -10.06
N TYR A 55 0.01 -4.80 -9.22
CA TYR A 55 -0.40 -4.17 -7.96
C TYR A 55 0.75 -3.98 -6.98
N MET A 56 1.73 -4.88 -6.96
CA MET A 56 2.95 -4.68 -6.16
C MET A 56 3.78 -3.50 -6.68
N LEU A 57 3.94 -3.38 -8.01
CA LEU A 57 4.74 -2.33 -8.62
C LEU A 57 4.09 -0.94 -8.50
N GLU A 58 2.75 -0.91 -8.50
CA GLU A 58 1.98 0.33 -8.32
C GLU A 58 1.75 0.70 -6.85
N ASP A 59 2.26 -0.09 -5.89
CA ASP A 59 2.01 0.06 -4.45
C ASP A 59 0.52 0.01 -4.05
N ARG A 60 -0.30 -0.67 -4.87
CA ARG A 60 -1.76 -0.79 -4.70
C ARG A 60 -2.21 -2.14 -4.18
N LEU A 61 -1.26 -3.05 -3.94
CA LEU A 61 -1.59 -4.40 -3.50
C LEU A 61 -2.26 -4.38 -2.13
N THR A 62 -1.75 -3.60 -1.18
CA THR A 62 -2.31 -3.56 0.17
C THR A 62 -3.72 -2.98 0.18
N GLU A 63 -3.91 -1.81 -0.43
CA GLU A 63 -5.23 -1.16 -0.64
C GLU A 63 -6.25 -2.14 -1.26
N HIS A 64 -5.85 -2.84 -2.33
CA HIS A 64 -6.72 -3.80 -3.02
C HIS A 64 -7.13 -4.96 -2.10
N LEU A 65 -6.20 -5.48 -1.30
CA LEU A 65 -6.48 -6.60 -0.40
C LEU A 65 -7.33 -6.17 0.79
N ASN A 66 -7.09 -4.97 1.35
CA ASN A 66 -7.91 -4.34 2.38
C ASN A 66 -9.37 -4.22 1.90
N THR A 67 -9.56 -3.59 0.74
CA THR A 67 -10.89 -3.38 0.14
C THR A 67 -11.65 -4.70 -0.07
N VAL A 68 -10.98 -5.73 -0.61
CA VAL A 68 -11.62 -7.04 -0.84
C VAL A 68 -12.00 -7.73 0.48
N ASP A 69 -11.19 -7.58 1.52
CA ASP A 69 -11.51 -8.16 2.83
C ASP A 69 -12.69 -7.46 3.49
N ASP A 70 -12.70 -6.13 3.47
CA ASP A 70 -13.79 -5.30 4.01
C ASP A 70 -15.12 -5.61 3.31
N GLU A 71 -15.14 -5.67 1.97
CA GLU A 71 -16.33 -6.02 1.20
C GLU A 71 -16.83 -7.45 1.51
N ALA A 72 -15.92 -8.40 1.70
CA ALA A 72 -16.28 -9.77 1.99
C ALA A 72 -16.86 -9.91 3.41
N GLN A 73 -16.30 -9.18 4.37
CA GLN A 73 -16.77 -9.14 5.74
C GLN A 73 -18.16 -8.50 5.82
N GLU A 74 -18.38 -7.37 5.14
CA GLU A 74 -19.69 -6.70 5.10
C GLU A 74 -20.78 -7.63 4.56
N ARG A 75 -20.49 -8.37 3.48
CA ARG A 75 -21.44 -9.35 2.91
C ARG A 75 -21.71 -10.50 3.86
N MET A 76 -20.70 -10.97 4.59
CA MET A 76 -20.88 -12.01 5.60
C MET A 76 -21.77 -11.54 6.75
N ASP A 77 -21.57 -10.32 7.23
CA ASP A 77 -22.36 -9.77 8.32
C ASP A 77 -23.85 -9.65 7.93
N ILE A 78 -24.14 -9.34 6.65
CA ILE A 78 -25.52 -9.35 6.12
C ILE A 78 -26.12 -10.76 6.11
N LEU A 79 -25.34 -11.78 5.75
CA LEU A 79 -25.83 -13.17 5.64
C LEU A 79 -26.04 -13.86 6.99
N VAL A 80 -25.31 -13.45 8.02
CA VAL A 80 -25.38 -14.03 9.38
C VAL A 80 -26.43 -13.33 10.25
N ARG A 81 -27.03 -12.25 9.75
CA ARG A 81 -28.11 -11.53 10.40
C ARG A 81 -29.47 -12.20 10.19
#